data_AF-A0A345HSP9-F1
#
_entry.id   AF-A0A345HSP9-F1
#
_cell.length_a   1.000
_cell.length_b   1.000
_cell.length_c   1.000
_cell.angle_alpha   90.00
_cell.angle_beta   90.00
_cell.angle_gamma   90.00
#
_symmetry.space_group_name_H-M   'P 1'
#
loop_
_entity.id
_entity.type
_entity.pdbx_description
1 polymer ?
#
loop_
_entity_poly.entity_id
_entity_poly.type
_entity_poly.pdbx_seq_one_letter_code
_entity_poly.pdbx_strand_id
1 'polypeptide(L)' 'MSALNWQKSSFSGEAANCINVAADDDGNIKLVESDSPDIIVTTTPEKLKAFILGIKAGEFDHFAEEPPTTPDA' A
#
# COMPACT_ATOMS: atom_id res chain seq x y z
N MET A 1 -9.52 -22.55 -2.17
CA MET A 1 -8.79 -21.27 -2.10
C MET A 1 -7.88 -21.24 -3.32
N SER A 2 -8.23 -20.45 -4.32
CA SER A 2 -7.35 -20.24 -5.47
C SER A 2 -6.10 -19.50 -4.99
N ALA A 3 -4.94 -19.84 -5.53
CA ALA A 3 -3.72 -19.14 -5.21
C ALA A 3 -3.80 -17.70 -5.75
N LEU A 4 -3.58 -16.71 -4.88
CA LEU A 4 -3.53 -15.31 -5.29
C LEU A 4 -2.32 -15.08 -6.21
N ASN A 5 -2.57 -14.44 -7.35
CA ASN A 5 -1.52 -14.07 -8.28
C ASN A 5 -0.94 -12.69 -7.90
N TRP A 6 0.01 -12.71 -6.98
CA TRP A 6 0.62 -11.49 -6.43
C TRP A 6 1.50 -10.77 -7.44
N GLN A 7 1.26 -9.46 -7.58
CA GLN A 7 2.07 -8.55 -8.38
C GLN A 7 2.86 -7.62 -7.46
N LYS A 8 4.18 -7.66 -7.58
CA LYS A 8 5.09 -6.70 -6.96
C LYS A 8 5.28 -5.50 -7.90
N SER A 9 5.28 -4.28 -7.36
CA SER A 9 5.57 -3.08 -8.16
C SER A 9 7.00 -3.12 -8.73
N SER A 10 7.17 -2.78 -10.01
CA SER A 10 8.49 -2.68 -10.65
C SER A 10 9.36 -1.54 -10.10
N PHE A 11 8.76 -0.60 -9.34
CA PHE A 11 9.48 0.48 -8.64
C PHE A 11 10.03 0.04 -7.28
N SER A 12 9.73 -1.18 -6.87
CA SER A 12 10.30 -1.79 -5.68
C SER A 12 11.79 -2.08 -5.92
N GLY A 13 12.67 -1.32 -5.25
CA GLY A 13 14.12 -1.57 -5.27
C GLY A 13 14.53 -2.81 -4.48
N GLU A 14 15.83 -2.93 -4.21
CA GLU A 14 16.40 -3.97 -3.33
C GLU A 14 16.09 -3.76 -1.83
N ALA A 15 15.48 -2.64 -1.48
CA ALA A 15 15.17 -2.25 -0.11
C ALA A 15 13.80 -2.76 0.40
N ALA A 16 13.57 -2.56 1.70
CA ALA A 16 12.34 -2.79 2.45
C ALA A 16 11.17 -1.88 2.01
N ASN A 17 9.93 -2.23 2.41
CA ASN A 17 8.66 -1.52 2.13
C ASN A 17 8.02 -1.72 0.74
N CYS A 18 8.11 -2.93 0.18
CA CYS A 18 7.43 -3.23 -1.08
C CYS A 18 5.96 -3.59 -0.85
N ILE A 19 5.03 -2.95 -1.58
CA ILE A 19 3.62 -3.35 -1.60
C ILE A 19 3.37 -4.35 -2.73
N ASN A 20 2.72 -5.46 -2.40
CA ASN A 20 2.23 -6.47 -3.33
C ASN A 20 0.72 -6.39 -3.42
N VAL A 21 0.19 -6.61 -4.62
CA VAL A 21 -1.24 -6.50 -4.92
C VAL A 21 -1.72 -7.76 -5.63
N ALA A 22 -2.90 -8.27 -5.27
CA ALA A 22 -3.56 -9.36 -5.98
C ALA A 22 -5.07 -9.11 -6.05
N ALA A 23 -5.72 -9.60 -7.10
CA ALA A 23 -7.17 -9.75 -7.14
C ALA A 23 -7.54 -11.14 -6.61
N ASP A 24 -8.59 -11.22 -5.78
CA ASP A 24 -9.19 -12.50 -5.38
C ASP A 24 -10.33 -12.91 -6.32
N ASP A 25 -10.82 -14.14 -6.16
CA ASP A 25 -11.87 -14.72 -7.01
C ASP A 25 -13.21 -13.94 -6.91
N ASP A 26 -13.41 -13.19 -5.83
CA ASP A 26 -14.60 -12.36 -5.59
C ASP A 26 -14.45 -10.94 -6.19
N GLY A 27 -13.32 -10.64 -6.83
CA GLY A 27 -13.03 -9.35 -7.45
C GLY A 27 -12.58 -8.27 -6.45
N ASN A 28 -12.28 -8.64 -5.21
CA ASN A 28 -11.64 -7.72 -4.27
C ASN A 28 -10.14 -7.64 -4.53
N ILE A 29 -9.54 -6.56 -4.05
CA ILE A 29 -8.10 -6.35 -4.07
C ILE A 29 -7.53 -6.64 -2.70
N LYS A 30 -6.47 -7.46 -2.67
CA LYS A 30 -5.62 -7.69 -1.52
C LYS A 30 -4.35 -6.87 -1.66
N LEU A 31 -3.95 -6.18 -0.59
CA LEU A 31 -2.65 -5.54 -0.47
C LEU A 31 -1.89 -6.15 0.70
N VAL A 32 -0.59 -6.34 0.52
CA VAL A 32 0.31 -6.80 1.58
C VAL A 32 1.67 -6.13 1.44
N GLU A 33 2.26 -5.80 2.57
CA GLU A 33 3.59 -5.21 2.66
C GLU A 33 4.62 -6.34 2.86
N SER A 34 5.77 -6.26 2.19
CA SER A 34 6.73 -7.35 2.14
C SER A 34 7.34 -7.73 3.49
N ASP A 35 7.56 -6.77 4.39
CA ASP A 35 8.09 -7.01 5.73
C ASP A 35 7.00 -7.42 6.75
N SER A 36 5.73 -7.29 6.37
CA SER A 36 4.55 -7.65 7.16
C SER A 36 3.58 -8.57 6.39
N PRO A 37 4.02 -9.76 5.94
CA PRO A 37 3.25 -10.62 5.03
C PRO A 37 1.95 -11.17 5.63
N ASP A 38 1.83 -11.15 6.96
CA ASP A 38 0.66 -11.63 7.69
C ASP A 38 -0.49 -10.62 7.74
N ILE A 39 -0.24 -9.35 7.37
CA ILE A 39 -1.23 -8.27 7.41
C ILE A 39 -1.76 -8.03 6.01
N ILE A 40 -2.92 -8.63 5.71
CA ILE A 40 -3.59 -8.48 4.41
C ILE A 40 -4.71 -7.43 4.52
N VAL A 41 -4.55 -6.32 3.81
CA VAL A 41 -5.61 -5.33 3.63
C VAL A 41 -6.50 -5.76 2.48
N THR A 42 -7.81 -5.86 2.71
CA THR A 42 -8.81 -6.12 1.66
C THR A 42 -9.54 -4.82 1.30
N THR A 43 -9.63 -4.53 0.01
CA THR A 43 -10.35 -3.37 -0.53
C THR A 43 -11.05 -3.72 -1.84
N THR A 44 -11.76 -2.77 -2.44
CA THR A 44 -12.36 -2.94 -3.78
C THR A 44 -11.56 -2.16 -4.83
N PRO A 45 -11.68 -2.50 -6.13
CA PRO A 45 -11.04 -1.74 -7.20
C PRO A 45 -11.37 -0.25 -7.17
N GLU A 46 -12.64 0.09 -6.87
CA GLU A 46 -13.11 1.49 -6.80
C GLU A 46 -12.46 2.26 -5.64
N LYS A 47 -12.39 1.64 -4.46
CA LYS A 47 -11.76 2.25 -3.28
C LYS A 47 -10.26 2.39 -3.45
N LEU A 48 -9.59 1.39 -4.03
CA LEU A 48 -8.17 1.50 -4.36
C LEU A 48 -7.91 2.62 -5.37
N LYS A 49 -8.74 2.75 -6.41
CA LYS A 49 -8.65 3.85 -7.36
C LYS A 49 -8.79 5.21 -6.69
N ALA A 50 -9.80 5.38 -5.83
CA ALA A 50 -10.00 6.62 -5.07
C ALA A 50 -8.80 6.93 -4.17
N PHE A 51 -8.26 5.93 -3.48
CA PHE A 51 -7.07 6.07 -2.64
C PHE A 51 -5.84 6.54 -3.43
N ILE A 52 -5.55 5.91 -4.58
CA ILE A 52 -4.45 6.31 -5.46
C ILE A 52 -4.62 7.75 -5.95
N LEU A 53 -5.85 8.16 -6.29
CA LEU A 53 -6.13 9.54 -6.71
C LEU A 53 -5.86 10.53 -5.58
N GLY A 54 -6.26 10.20 -4.34
CA GLY A 54 -6.00 11.07 -3.21
C GLY A 54 -4.53 11.17 -2.81
N ILE A 55 -3.77 10.07 -2.92
CA ILE A 55 -2.30 10.10 -2.79
C ILE A 55 -1.71 11.07 -3.82
N LYS A 56 -2.11 10.96 -5.08
CA LYS A 56 -1.60 11.85 -6.14
C LYS A 56 -2.00 13.31 -5.96
N ALA A 57 -3.09 13.58 -5.24
CA ALA A 57 -3.54 14.92 -4.90
C ALA A 57 -2.86 15.48 -3.63
N GLY A 58 -2.02 14.71 -2.95
CA GLY A 58 -1.35 15.11 -1.71
C GLY A 58 -2.23 15.04 -0.46
N GLU A 59 -3.41 14.41 -0.54
CA GLU A 59 -4.35 14.34 0.60
C GLU A 59 -3.77 13.61 1.82
N PHE A 60 -2.70 12.83 1.60
CA PHE A 60 -2.07 11.96 2.60
C PHE A 60 -0.64 12.37 2.97
N ASP A 61 -0.14 13.51 2.48
CA ASP A 61 1.28 13.89 2.65
C ASP A 61 1.67 14.08 4.13
N HIS A 62 0.71 14.50 4.97
CA HIS A 62 0.87 14.63 6.42
C HIS A 62 1.19 13.30 7.13
N PHE A 63 0.98 12.14 6.50
CA PHE A 63 1.42 10.84 7.03
C PHE A 63 2.88 10.51 6.68
N ALA A 64 3.46 11.19 5.69
CA ALA A 64 4.84 11.01 5.26
C ALA A 64 5.80 12.04 5.89
N GLU A 65 5.27 13.13 6.45
CA GLU A 65 6.06 14.11 7.21
C GLU A 65 6.50 13.49 8.54
N GLU A 66 7.81 13.45 8.79
CA GLU A 66 8.31 13.19 10.15
C GLU A 66 7.84 14.33 11.06
N PRO A 67 7.36 14.04 12.28
CA PRO A 67 6.95 15.08 13.21
C PRO A 67 8.12 16.06 13.41
N PRO A 68 7.85 17.38 13.54
CA PRO A 68 8.92 18.35 13.69
C PRO A 68 9.79 17.94 14.88
N THR A 69 11.03 17.56 14.59
CA THR A 69 12.08 17.42 15.59
C THR A 69 12.41 18.82 16.07
N THR A 70 11.55 19.36 16.93
CA THR A 70 11.86 20.59 17.65
C THR A 70 13.03 20.22 18.55
N PRO A 71 14.25 20.76 18.36
CA PRO A 71 15.25 20.67 19.40
C PRO A 71 14.73 21.56 20.53
N ASP A 72 14.41 20.96 21.67
CA ASP A 72 14.19 21.73 22.88
C ASP A 72 15.49 22.48 23.23
N ALA A 73 15.40 23.81 23.16
CA ALA A 73 16.29 24.87 23.65
C ALA A 73 17.69 25.05 23.02
#